data_AF-M1MKR8-F1
#
_entry.id   AF-M1MKR8-F1
#
_cell.length_a   1.000
_cell.length_b   1.000
_cell.length_c   1.000
_cell.angle_alpha   90.00
_cell.angle_beta   90.00
_cell.angle_gamma   90.00
#
_symmetry.space_group_name_H-M   'P 1'
#
loop_
_entity.id
_entity.type
_entity.pdbx_description
1 polymer ?
#
loop_
_entity_poly.entity_id
_entity_poly.type
_entity_poly.pdbx_seq_one_letter_code
_entity_poly.pdbx_strand_id
1 'polypeptide(L)' 'MEDKHLICKDCGKEFTFTVGEQEFYKEKGFENEPVRCAECRRAKKDQARR' A
#
# COMPACT_ATOMS: atom_id res chain seq x y z
N MET A 1 -13.10 11.80 2.40
CA MET A 1 -11.90 10.96 2.67
C MET A 1 -10.73 11.72 2.05
N GLU A 2 -9.59 11.77 2.71
CA GLU A 2 -8.43 12.55 2.28
C GLU A 2 -7.25 11.63 2.04
N ASP A 3 -6.29 12.07 1.21
CA ASP A 3 -5.06 11.32 1.00
C ASP A 3 -4.28 11.20 2.31
N LYS A 4 -3.79 10.00 2.61
CA LYS A 4 -2.97 9.76 3.80
C LYS A 4 -1.54 9.50 3.39
N HIS A 5 -0.58 9.99 4.17
CA HIS A 5 0.81 9.62 4.01
C HIS A 5 1.18 8.56 5.04
N LEU A 6 1.71 7.44 4.58
CA LEU A 6 2.06 6.27 5.40
C LEU A 6 3.54 5.93 5.20
N ILE A 7 4.16 5.35 6.22
CA ILE A 7 5.56 4.94 6.15
C ILE A 7 5.65 3.46 5.78
N CYS A 8 6.43 3.14 4.75
CA CYS A 8 6.65 1.77 4.33
C CYS A 8 7.47 1.01 5.38
N LYS A 9 6.94 -0.08 5.92
CA LYS A 9 7.62 -0.93 6.91
C LYS A 9 8.90 -1.60 6.38
N ASP A 10 9.07 -1.69 5.07
CA ASP A 10 10.17 -2.42 4.43
C ASP A 10 11.34 -1.49 4.06
N CYS A 11 11.06 -0.32 3.46
CA CYS A 11 12.08 0.62 3.01
C CYS A 11 12.12 1.95 3.79
N GLY A 12 11.20 2.17 4.74
CA GLY A 12 11.12 3.38 5.56
C GLY A 12 10.68 4.65 4.81
N LYS A 13 10.42 4.56 3.50
CA LYS A 13 9.96 5.71 2.71
C LYS A 13 8.49 6.02 2.97
N GLU A 14 8.16 7.31 2.95
CA GLU A 14 6.78 7.77 2.91
C GLU A 14 6.14 7.45 1.55
N PHE A 15 4.87 7.04 1.57
CA PHE A 15 4.06 6.86 0.38
C PHE A 15 2.62 7.31 0.64
N THR A 16 1.95 7.75 -0.43
CA THR A 16 0.58 8.22 -0.36
C THR A 16 -0.39 7.04 -0.49
N PHE A 17 -1.28 6.90 0.48
CA PHE A 17 -2.48 6.08 0.42
C PHE A 17 -3.64 6.97 -0.03
N THR A 18 -3.86 6.98 -1.34
CA THR A 18 -4.80 7.91 -1.97
C THR A 18 -6.25 7.61 -1.60
N VAL A 19 -7.15 8.57 -1.79
CA VAL A 19 -8.59 8.35 -1.59
C VAL A 19 -9.10 7.19 -2.46
N GLY A 20 -8.68 7.11 -3.72
CA GLY A 20 -9.08 6.01 -4.61
C GLY A 20 -8.59 4.64 -4.13
N GLU A 21 -7.39 4.55 -3.56
CA GLU A 21 -6.92 3.30 -2.93
C GLU A 21 -7.70 2.96 -1.66
N GLN A 22 -8.07 3.96 -0.86
CA GLN A 22 -8.89 3.79 0.33
C GLN A 22 -10.29 3.24 -0.02
N GLU A 23 -10.91 3.77 -1.07
CA GLU A 23 -12.19 3.28 -1.59
C GLU A 23 -12.07 1.87 -2.15
N PHE A 24 -11.01 1.57 -2.91
CA PHE A 24 -10.73 0.22 -3.39
C PHE A 24 -10.56 -0.78 -2.23
N TYR A 25 -9.85 -0.39 -1.17
CA TYR A 25 -9.67 -1.24 0.00
C TYR A 25 -11.02 -1.54 0.68
N LYS A 26 -11.85 -0.51 0.86
CA LYS A 26 -13.20 -0.65 1.42
C LYS A 26 -14.10 -1.54 0.56
N GLU A 27 -14.11 -1.35 -0.75
CA GLU A 27 -14.92 -2.16 -1.69
C GLU A 27 -14.52 -3.64 -1.65
N LYS A 28 -13.23 -3.92 -1.45
CA LYS A 28 -12.71 -5.29 -1.28
C LYS A 28 -12.92 -5.86 0.12
N GLY A 29 -13.47 -5.09 1.06
CA GLY A 29 -13.65 -5.50 2.46
C GLY A 29 -12.32 -5.56 3.25
N PHE A 30 -11.29 -4.84 2.80
CA PHE A 30 -10.05 -4.69 3.56
C PHE A 30 -10.22 -3.60 4.62
N GLU A 31 -10.19 -4.00 5.89
CA GLU A 31 -10.23 -3.08 7.03
C GLU A 31 -8.86 -2.48 7.36
N ASN A 32 -7.79 -3.06 6.83
CA ASN A 32 -6.41 -2.72 7.15
C ASN A 32 -5.81 -1.73 6.16
N GLU A 33 -5.06 -0.75 6.67
CA GLU A 33 -4.29 0.17 5.82
C GLU A 33 -3.04 -0.51 5.25
N PRO A 34 -2.59 -0.11 4.05
CA PRO A 34 -1.37 -0.63 3.48
C PRO A 34 -0.15 -0.29 4.34
N VAL A 35 0.68 -1.29 4.63
CA VAL A 35 1.92 -1.11 5.42
C VAL A 35 3.19 -1.10 4.57
N ARG A 36 3.06 -1.29 3.25
CA ARG A 36 4.16 -1.29 2.29
C ARG A 36 3.80 -0.44 1.09
N CYS A 37 4.76 0.34 0.59
CA CYS A 37 4.61 1.10 -0.65
C CYS A 37 4.47 0.17 -1.86
N ALA A 38 3.97 0.73 -2.97
CA ALA A 38 3.78 0.00 -4.22
C ALA A 38 5.06 -0.65 -4.74
N GLU A 39 6.21 0.02 -4.60
CA GLU A 39 7.52 -0.50 -5.01
C GLU A 39 7.88 -1.79 -4.26
N CYS A 40 7.81 -1.78 -2.92
CA CYS A 40 8.11 -2.96 -2.11
C CYS A 40 7.10 -4.09 -2.34
N ARG A 41 5.81 -3.78 -2.54
CA ARG A 41 4.81 -4.80 -2.93
C ARG A 41 5.15 -5.43 -4.28
N ARG A 42 5.54 -4.63 -5.28
CA ARG A 42 5.95 -5.11 -6.60
C ARG A 42 7.22 -5.96 -6.52
N ALA A 43 8.24 -5.50 -5.80
CA ALA A 43 9.50 -6.23 -5.62
C ALA A 43 9.28 -7.59 -4.97
N LYS A 44 8.42 -7.67 -3.93
CA LYS A 44 8.04 -8.95 -3.31
C LYS A 44 7.33 -9.89 -4.28
N LYS A 45 6.42 -9.37 -5.12
CA LYS A 45 5.72 -10.18 -6.14
C LYS A 45 6.69 -10.70 -7.21
N ASP A 46 7.67 -9.89 -7.60
CA ASP A 46 8.71 -10.27 -8.57
C ASP A 46 9.61 -11.38 -8.02
N GLN A 47 10.07 -11.24 -6.77
CA GLN A 47 10.85 -12.28 -6.10
C GLN A 47 10.10 -13.60 -5.95
N ALA A 48 8.80 -13.57 -5.67
CA ALA A 48 7.98 -14.78 -5.51
C ALA A 48 7.72 -15.55 -6.83
N ARG A 49 8.04 -14.96 -7.98
CA ARG A 49 7.88 -15.57 -9.31
C ARG A 49 9.17 -16.18 -9.87
N ARG A 50 10.29 -15.96 -9.19
CA ARG A 50 11.58 -16.63 -9.46
C ARG A 50 11.64 -17.95 -8.71
#